data_AF-A0A1I0PC71-F1
#
_entry.id   AF-A0A1I0PC71-F1
#
_cell.length_a   1.000
_cell.length_b   1.000
_cell.length_c   1.000
_cell.angle_alpha   90.00
_cell.angle_beta   90.00
_cell.angle_gamma   90.00
#
_symmetry.space_group_name_H-M   'P 1'
#
loop_
_entity.id
_entity.type
_entity.pdbx_description
1 polymer ?
#
loop_
_entity_poly.entity_id
_entity_poly.type
_entity_poly.pdbx_seq_one_letter_code
_entity_poly.pdbx_strand_id
1 'polypeptide(L)' 'MADTELTKEDIVAMAVAAIAEETGTDAKNIRVKSFREMSLSPLQRYIQENNITYKKYTLEDEL' A
#
# COMPACT_ATOMS: atom_id res chain seq x y z
N MET A 1 27.25 -4.78 5.20
CA MET A 1 26.00 -5.41 5.64
C MET A 1 25.40 -6.01 4.39
N ALA A 2 25.08 -7.30 4.38
CA ALA A 2 24.58 -7.95 3.18
C ALA A 2 23.22 -7.34 2.81
N ASP A 3 23.14 -6.67 1.65
CA ASP A 3 21.88 -6.30 1.03
C ASP A 3 21.16 -7.60 0.71
N THR A 4 20.31 -8.03 1.65
CA THR A 4 19.53 -9.25 1.49
C THR A 4 18.35 -8.84 0.64
N GLU A 5 18.41 -9.17 -0.65
CA GLU A 5 17.36 -8.85 -1.61
C GLU A 5 16.05 -9.52 -1.14
N LEU A 6 15.05 -8.70 -0.82
CA LEU A 6 13.78 -9.19 -0.30
C LEU A 6 13.05 -9.99 -1.38
N THR A 7 12.75 -11.26 -1.11
CA THR A 7 12.04 -12.10 -2.08
C THR A 7 10.54 -11.75 -2.11
N LYS A 8 9.84 -12.16 -3.17
CA LYS A 8 8.38 -11.94 -3.25
C LYS A 8 7.65 -12.71 -2.16
N GLU A 9 8.17 -13.87 -1.80
CA GLU A 9 7.69 -14.73 -0.73
C GLU A 9 7.80 -14.03 0.63
N ASP A 10 8.91 -13.33 0.89
CA ASP A 10 9.10 -12.55 2.12
C ASP A 10 8.08 -11.41 2.22
N ILE A 11 7.85 -10.69 1.11
CA ILE A 11 6.85 -9.61 1.06
C ILE A 11 5.44 -10.13 1.35
N VAL A 12 5.08 -11.29 0.75
CA VAL A 12 3.77 -11.91 0.97
C VAL A 12 3.63 -12.39 2.42
N ALA A 13 4.67 -13.02 2.98
CA ALA A 13 4.66 -13.48 4.37
C ALA A 13 4.49 -12.31 5.35
N MET A 14 5.22 -11.21 5.13
CA MET A 14 5.09 -9.99 5.93
C MET A 14 3.69 -9.39 5.84
N ALA A 15 3.11 -9.30 4.65
CA ALA A 15 1.76 -8.76 4.46
C ALA A 15 0.70 -9.63 5.16
N VAL A 16 0.80 -10.95 5.05
CA VAL A 16 -0.13 -11.89 5.72
C VAL A 16 0.00 -11.77 7.24
N ALA A 17 1.22 -11.68 7.77
CA ALA A 17 1.46 -11.53 9.19
C ALA A 17 0.85 -10.23 9.74
N ALA A 18 1.07 -9.11 9.06
CA ALA A 18 0.51 -7.81 9.45
C ALA A 18 -1.03 -7.83 9.47
N ILE A 19 -1.67 -8.40 8.44
CA ILE A 19 -3.14 -8.50 8.37
C ILE A 19 -3.67 -9.42 9.47
N ALA A 20 -3.01 -10.55 9.73
CA ALA A 20 -3.39 -11.48 10.80
C ALA A 20 -3.36 -10.81 12.18
N GLU A 21 -2.30 -10.04 12.45
CA GLU A 21 -2.13 -9.28 13.68
C GLU A 21 -3.19 -8.18 13.84
N GLU A 22 -3.42 -7.37 12.80
CA GLU A 22 -4.38 -6.25 12.85
C GLU A 22 -5.83 -6.72 12.96
N THR A 23 -6.18 -7.81 12.29
CA THR A 23 -7.56 -8.31 12.23
C THR A 23 -7.87 -9.39 13.26
N GLY A 24 -6.86 -9.95 13.95
CA GLY A 24 -7.00 -11.13 14.81
C GLY A 24 -7.38 -12.41 14.04
N THR A 25 -7.23 -12.42 12.73
CA THR A 25 -7.57 -13.57 11.88
C THR A 25 -6.39 -14.55 11.81
N ASP A 26 -6.66 -15.85 11.89
CA ASP A 26 -5.65 -16.88 11.63
C ASP A 26 -5.08 -16.73 10.22
N ALA A 27 -3.74 -16.66 10.10
CA ALA A 27 -3.04 -16.51 8.83
C ALA A 27 -3.43 -17.58 7.78
N LYS A 28 -3.84 -18.79 8.20
CA LYS A 28 -4.32 -19.84 7.28
C LYS A 28 -5.60 -19.46 6.52
N ASN A 29 -6.35 -18.50 7.03
CA ASN A 29 -7.59 -17.99 6.43
C ASN A 29 -7.33 -16.76 5.53
N ILE A 30 -6.08 -16.31 5.42
CA ILE A 30 -5.69 -15.15 4.61
C ILE A 30 -5.07 -15.65 3.32
N ARG A 31 -5.55 -15.14 2.18
CA ARG A 31 -5.00 -15.45 0.86
C ARG A 31 -4.75 -14.16 0.07
N VAL A 32 -3.49 -13.88 -0.21
CA VAL A 32 -3.11 -12.77 -1.09
C VAL A 32 -3.48 -13.13 -2.53
N LYS A 33 -4.38 -12.35 -3.15
CA LYS A 33 -4.79 -12.54 -4.54
C LYS A 33 -3.89 -11.79 -5.52
N SER A 34 -3.54 -10.57 -5.16
CA SER A 34 -2.67 -9.70 -5.94
C SER A 34 -1.91 -8.78 -5.00
N PHE A 35 -0.71 -8.43 -5.42
CA PHE A 35 0.09 -7.39 -4.80
C PHE A 35 0.32 -6.31 -5.85
N ARG A 36 -0.04 -5.06 -5.53
CA ARG A 36 0.28 -3.92 -6.35
C ARG A 36 1.02 -2.93 -5.47
N GLU A 37 2.26 -2.63 -5.85
CA GLU A 37 2.96 -1.51 -5.25
C GLU A 37 2.18 -0.24 -5.54
N MET A 38 1.62 0.38 -4.50
CA MET A 38 1.04 1.70 -4.59
C MET A 38 2.16 2.72 -4.49
N SER A 39 2.84 2.96 -5.63
CA SER A 39 3.64 4.16 -5.74
C SER A 39 2.72 5.37 -5.81
N LEU A 40 3.12 6.44 -5.12
CA LEU A 40 2.46 7.73 -5.27
C LEU A 40 2.56 8.15 -6.73
N SER A 41 1.47 8.68 -7.30
CA SER A 41 1.56 9.35 -8.59
C SER A 41 2.58 10.50 -8.51
N PRO A 42 3.20 10.91 -9.64
CA PRO A 42 4.17 12.01 -9.63
C PRO A 42 3.66 13.28 -8.93
N LEU A 43 2.37 13.60 -9.09
CA LEU A 43 1.74 14.72 -8.42
C LEU A 43 1.59 14.51 -6.91
N GLN A 44 1.16 13.32 -6.46
CA GLN A 44 1.03 13.00 -5.04
C GLN A 44 2.39 13.03 -4.33
N ARG A 45 3.43 12.49 -4.98
CA ARG A 45 4.81 12.56 -4.48
C ARG A 45 5.24 14.02 -4.32
N TYR A 46 5.04 14.84 -5.36
CA TYR A 46 5.39 16.26 -5.31
C TYR A 46 4.68 17.03 -4.20
N ILE A 47 3.37 16.79 -4.02
CA ILE A 47 2.58 17.41 -2.94
C ILE A 47 3.13 17.05 -1.57
N GLN A 48 3.45 15.77 -1.34
CA GLN A 48 4.00 15.29 -0.08
C GLN A 48 5.40 15.86 0.20
N GLU A 49 6.30 15.83 -0.79
CA GLU A 49 7.68 16.32 -0.65
C GLU A 49 7.74 17.83 -0.35
N ASN A 50 6.76 18.60 -0.83
CA ASN A 50 6.70 20.05 -0.68
C ASN A 50 5.71 20.53 0.40
N ASN A 51 5.11 19.62 1.18
CA ASN A 51 4.10 19.94 2.21
C ASN A 51 2.95 20.83 1.69
N ILE A 52 2.46 20.54 0.48
CA ILE A 52 1.43 21.35 -0.16
C ILE A 52 0.04 20.97 0.38
N THR A 53 -0.63 21.92 1.03
CA THR A 53 -2.03 21.75 1.43
C THR A 53 -2.95 22.02 0.24
N TYR A 54 -3.81 21.07 -0.11
CA TYR A 54 -4.77 21.21 -1.19
C TYR A 54 -6.17 20.71 -0.82
N LYS A 55 -7.20 21.23 -1.49
CA LYS A 55 -8.58 20.73 -1.41
C LYS A 55 -8.94 20.10 -2.75
N LYS A 56 -9.27 18.81 -2.76
CA LYS A 56 -9.71 18.10 -3.96
C LYS A 56 -11.15 18.48 -4.25
N TYR A 57 -11.41 18.96 -5.46
CA TYR A 57 -12.76 19.19 -5.98
C TYR A 57 -13.08 18.07 -6.96
N THR A 58 -14.27 17.49 -6.82
CA THR A 58 -14.88 16.63 -7.83
C THR A 58 -15.92 17.46 -8.55
N LEU A 59 -15.84 17.53 -9.87
CA LEU A 59 -16.95 18.02 -10.67
C LEU A 59 -17.98 16.88 -10.66
N GLU A 60 -19.15 17.15 -10.11
CA GLU A 60 -20.30 16.28 -10.33
C GLU A 60 -20.67 16.44 -11.81
N ASP A 61 -20.76 15.33 -12.55
CA ASP A 61 -21.32 15.38 -13.90
C ASP A 61 -22.80 15.81 -13.75
N GLU A 62 -23.13 17.00 -14.24
CA GLU A 62 -24.52 17.45 -14.32
C GLU A 62 -25.28 16.48 -15.24
N LEU A 63 -26.18 15.68 -14.65
CA LEU A 63 -27.14 14.81 -15.35
C LEU A 63 -28.26 15.61 -16.01
#